data_AF-A0A0F9DQM5-F1
#
_entry.id   AF-A0A0F9DQM5-F1
#
_cell.length_a   1.000
_cell.length_b   1.000
_cell.length_c   1.000
_cell.angle_alpha   90.00
_cell.angle_beta   90.00
_cell.angle_gamma   90.00
#
_symmetry.space_group_name_H-M   'P 1'
#
loop_
_entity.id
_entity.type
_entity.pdbx_description
1 polymer ?
#
loop_
_entity_poly.entity_id
_entity_poly.type
_entity_poly.pdbx_seq_one_letter_code
_entity_poly.pdbx_strand_id
1 'polypeptide(L)'
;MDEKGRRKSDIMRGLGFEVTVIERGLVHTGIQATRSLLPRCWFDKERCSEGLKGLRAYRKDWDEKMGTWKKDPRHDWASHPADGFRTGAQAGEVNPEFWGDLGGPRVAVA
;
A
#
# COMPACT_ATOMS: atom_id res chain seq x y z
N MET A 1 1.07 12.04 16.65
CA MET A 1 0.12 13.07 17.13
C MET A 1 0.81 14.41 16.92
N ASP A 2 0.07 15.50 16.75
CA ASP A 2 0.68 16.84 16.78
C ASP A 2 0.99 17.25 18.23
N GLU A 3 1.59 18.43 18.40
CA GLU A 3 1.90 19.04 19.70
C GLU A 3 0.67 19.19 20.61
N LYS A 4 -0.54 19.13 20.03
CA LYS A 4 -1.83 19.25 20.73
C LYS A 4 -2.51 17.89 20.95
N GLY A 5 -1.81 16.77 20.71
CA GLY A 5 -2.33 15.42 20.91
C GLY A 5 -3.33 14.94 19.84
N ARG A 6 -3.57 15.71 18.78
CA ARG A 6 -4.50 15.31 17.71
C ARG A 6 -3.88 14.20 16.86
N ARG A 7 -4.69 13.23 16.46
CA ARG A 7 -4.24 12.19 15.52
C ARG A 7 -4.10 12.82 14.15
N LYS A 8 -3.17 12.31 13.34
CA LYS A 8 -2.99 12.77 11.95
C LYS A 8 -4.30 12.67 11.14
N SER A 9 -5.12 11.65 11.43
CA SER A 9 -6.47 11.48 10.86
C SER A 9 -7.40 12.65 11.17
N ASP A 10 -7.36 13.16 12.40
CA ASP A 10 -8.30 14.20 12.85
C ASP A 10 -7.89 15.56 12.27
N ILE A 11 -6.57 15.78 12.15
CA ILE A 11 -6.02 16.93 11.43
C ILE A 11 -6.43 16.89 9.96
N MET A 12 -6.25 15.75 9.28
CA MET A 12 -6.62 15.59 7.87
C MET A 12 -8.14 15.77 7.65
N ARG A 13 -8.98 15.22 8.53
CA ARG A 13 -10.44 15.45 8.48
C ARG A 13 -10.79 16.92 8.69
N GLY A 14 -10.10 17.61 9.60
CA GLY A 14 -10.26 19.05 9.81
C GLY A 14 -9.87 19.90 8.60
N LEU A 15 -9.04 19.38 7.69
CA LEU A 15 -8.67 20.01 6.42
C LEU A 15 -9.65 19.65 5.27
N GLY A 16 -10.73 18.91 5.55
CA GLY A 16 -11.73 18.53 4.56
C GLY A 16 -11.41 17.25 3.78
N PHE A 17 -10.38 16.48 4.17
CA PHE A 17 -10.13 15.18 3.57
C PHE A 17 -11.05 14.10 4.14
N GLU A 18 -11.59 13.26 3.27
CA GLU A 18 -12.19 11.99 3.68
C GLU A 18 -11.07 11.01 4.05
N VAL A 19 -11.06 10.56 5.31
CA VAL A 19 -9.98 9.72 5.85
C VAL A 19 -10.53 8.42 6.41
N THR A 20 -10.18 7.33 5.76
CA THR A 20 -10.35 5.97 6.25
C THR A 20 -9.05 5.50 6.91
N VAL A 21 -9.13 5.16 8.19
CA VAL A 21 -7.99 4.59 8.92
C VAL A 21 -8.07 3.07 8.82
N ILE A 22 -7.06 2.47 8.21
CA ILE A 22 -6.94 1.00 8.15
C ILE A 22 -6.22 0.47 9.38
N GLU A 23 -6.61 -0.71 9.85
CA GLU A 23 -5.87 -1.43 10.89
C GLU A 23 -4.50 -1.89 10.35
N ARG A 24 -3.48 -1.83 11.19
CA ARG A 24 -2.14 -2.24 10.79
C ARG A 24 -2.02 -3.77 10.82
N GLY A 25 -2.24 -4.40 9.67
CA GLY A 25 -2.04 -5.84 9.48
C GLY A 25 -0.57 -6.24 9.24
N LEU A 26 -0.37 -7.54 8.99
CA LEU A 26 0.92 -8.11 8.61
C LEU A 26 1.40 -7.53 7.26
N VAL A 27 2.68 -7.18 7.20
CA VAL A 27 3.30 -6.61 5.98
C VAL A 27 3.13 -7.53 4.76
N HIS A 28 3.23 -8.84 4.96
CA HIS A 28 3.08 -9.84 3.91
C HIS A 28 1.69 -9.89 3.32
N THR A 29 0.64 -9.77 4.15
CA THR A 29 -0.75 -9.71 3.68
C THR A 29 -0.94 -8.49 2.78
N GLY A 30 -0.48 -7.32 3.22
CA GLY A 30 -0.56 -6.12 2.38
C GLY A 30 0.26 -6.23 1.09
N ILE A 31 1.43 -6.87 1.10
CA ILE A 31 2.20 -7.13 -0.14
C ILE A 31 1.39 -7.99 -1.12
N GLN A 32 0.64 -8.98 -0.66
CA GLN A 32 -0.22 -9.79 -1.54
C GLN A 32 -1.40 -8.99 -2.08
N ALA A 33 -2.01 -8.14 -1.25
CA ALA A 33 -3.05 -7.20 -1.69
C ALA A 33 -2.53 -6.31 -2.83
N THR A 34 -1.34 -5.72 -2.63
CA THR A 34 -0.66 -4.90 -3.65
C THR A 34 -0.43 -5.67 -4.95
N ARG A 35 0.07 -6.91 -4.87
CA ARG A 35 0.33 -7.75 -6.06
C ARG A 35 -0.95 -8.10 -6.82
N SER A 36 -2.06 -8.29 -6.10
CA SER A 36 -3.37 -8.58 -6.69
C SER A 36 -3.99 -7.34 -7.35
N LEU A 37 -3.72 -6.15 -6.80
CA LEU A 37 -4.21 -4.88 -7.32
C LEU A 37 -3.42 -4.40 -8.55
N LEU A 38 -2.09 -4.52 -8.55
CA LEU A 38 -1.21 -3.94 -9.57
C LEU A 38 -1.61 -4.24 -11.04
N PRO A 39 -2.01 -5.48 -11.43
CA PRO A 39 -2.43 -5.79 -12.80
C PRO A 39 -3.67 -5.03 -13.29
N ARG A 40 -4.43 -4.42 -12.36
CA ARG A 40 -5.68 -3.70 -12.63
C ARG A 40 -5.46 -2.18 -12.65
N CYS A 41 -4.25 -1.73 -12.33
CA CYS A 41 -3.92 -0.31 -12.24
C CYS A 41 -3.32 0.21 -13.54
N TRP A 42 -3.76 1.41 -13.91
CA TRP A 42 -3.17 2.21 -14.97
C TRP A 42 -2.49 3.41 -14.32
N PHE A 43 -1.21 3.60 -14.64
CA PHE A 43 -0.41 4.67 -14.06
C PHE A 43 0.00 5.66 -15.14
N ASP A 44 -0.15 6.95 -14.84
CA ASP A 44 0.48 8.00 -15.62
C ASP A 44 2.00 7.89 -15.47
N LYS A 45 2.70 7.78 -16.61
CA LYS A 45 4.16 7.54 -16.62
C LYS A 45 4.95 8.70 -16.01
N GLU A 46 4.51 9.94 -16.22
CA GLU A 46 5.24 11.14 -15.80
C GLU A 46 4.85 11.54 -14.38
N ARG A 47 3.55 11.64 -14.12
CA ARG A 47 3.01 12.09 -12.83
C ARG A 47 3.22 11.08 -11.71
N CYS A 48 3.31 9.79 -12.04
CA CYS A 48 3.58 8.73 -11.06
C CYS A 48 5.02 8.21 -11.11
N SER A 49 5.94 8.92 -11.79
CA SER A 49 7.32 8.44 -12.03
C SER A 49 8.07 8.04 -10.76
N GLU A 50 8.04 8.84 -9.70
CA GLU A 50 8.69 8.54 -8.42
C GLU A 50 8.07 7.33 -7.70
N GLY A 51 6.74 7.24 -7.69
CA GLY A 51 6.03 6.09 -7.14
C GLY A 51 6.39 4.80 -7.88
N LEU A 52 6.42 4.85 -9.22
CA LEU A 52 6.81 3.73 -10.07
C LEU A 52 8.27 3.32 -9.88
N LYS A 53 9.21 4.26 -9.69
CA LYS A 53 10.61 3.96 -9.37
C LYS A 53 10.69 3.14 -8.08
N GLY A 54 9.99 3.56 -7.04
CA GLY A 54 9.98 2.85 -5.77
C GLY A 54 9.34 1.46 -5.85
N LEU A 55 8.18 1.35 -6.52
CA LEU A 55 7.54 0.04 -6.73
C LEU A 55 8.46 -0.96 -7.46
N ARG A 56 9.24 -0.50 -8.45
CA ARG A 56 10.23 -1.35 -9.15
C ARG A 56 11.45 -1.72 -8.31
N ALA A 57 11.88 -0.84 -7.40
CA ALA A 57 13.07 -1.05 -6.57
C ALA A 57 12.80 -1.82 -5.28
N TYR A 58 11.52 -2.00 -4.92
CA TYR A 58 11.11 -2.71 -3.71
C TYR A 58 11.50 -4.20 -3.76
N ARG A 59 12.25 -4.65 -2.74
CA ARG A 59 12.87 -5.99 -2.74
C ARG A 59 13.13 -6.51 -1.33
N LYS A 60 13.55 -7.77 -1.24
CA LYS A 60 14.13 -8.37 -0.03
C LYS A 60 15.64 -8.41 -0.16
N ASP A 61 16.34 -8.42 0.97
CA ASP A 61 17.78 -8.71 0.99
C ASP A 61 18.01 -10.21 1.13
N TRP A 62 19.05 -10.73 0.47
CA TRP A 62 19.55 -12.08 0.65
C TRP A 62 20.40 -12.17 1.92
N ASP A 63 20.20 -13.21 2.72
CA ASP A 63 21.07 -13.53 3.85
C ASP A 63 22.07 -14.60 3.41
N GLU A 64 23.32 -14.17 3.15
CA GLU A 64 24.39 -15.07 2.71
C GLU A 64 24.75 -16.12 3.75
N LYS A 65 24.58 -15.83 5.06
CA LYS A 65 24.95 -16.76 6.13
C LYS A 65 23.94 -17.88 6.28
N MET A 66 22.65 -17.54 6.16
CA MET A 66 21.56 -18.50 6.24
C MET A 66 21.20 -19.13 4.89
N GLY A 67 21.78 -18.62 3.79
CA GLY A 67 21.47 -19.09 2.44
C GLY A 67 20.00 -18.93 2.08
N THR A 68 19.35 -17.86 2.57
CA THR A 68 17.91 -17.65 2.39
C THR A 68 17.58 -16.17 2.26
N TRP A 69 16.41 -15.85 1.71
CA TRP A 69 15.91 -14.47 1.70
C TRP A 69 15.48 -14.05 3.10
N LYS A 70 15.77 -12.80 3.49
CA LYS A 70 15.25 -12.25 4.74
C LYS A 70 13.72 -12.30 4.77
N LYS A 71 13.17 -12.50 5.97
CA LYS A 71 11.72 -12.56 6.19
C LYS A 71 11.07 -11.27 5.71
N ASP A 72 11.53 -10.15 6.24
CA ASP A 72 10.99 -8.83 5.98
C ASP A 72 11.61 -8.17 4.73
N PRO A 73 10.84 -7.30 4.04
CA PRO A 73 11.34 -6.50 2.93
C PRO A 73 12.45 -5.55 3.39
N ARG A 74 13.34 -5.19 2.46
CA ARG A 74 14.37 -4.19 2.71
C ARG A 74 13.72 -2.85 3.04
N HIS A 75 14.15 -2.23 4.13
CA HIS A 75 13.74 -0.89 4.50
C HIS A 75 14.71 0.15 3.91
N ASP A 76 14.36 0.71 2.75
CA ASP A 76 15.09 1.79 2.09
C ASP A 76 14.12 2.81 1.47
N TRP A 77 14.63 3.73 0.65
CA TRP A 77 13.82 4.76 0.00
C TRP A 77 12.64 4.18 -0.80
N ALA A 78 12.76 2.96 -1.33
CA ALA A 78 11.69 2.32 -2.10
C ALA A 78 10.53 1.86 -1.22
N SER A 79 10.73 1.73 0.10
CA SER A 79 9.67 1.35 1.04
C SER A 79 8.61 2.43 1.18
N HIS A 80 8.94 3.72 1.08
CA HIS A 80 7.96 4.80 1.24
C HIS A 80 6.83 4.75 0.20
N PRO A 81 7.12 4.78 -1.12
CA PRO A 81 6.08 4.66 -2.13
C PRO A 81 5.39 3.29 -2.10
N ALA A 82 6.12 2.20 -1.84
CA ALA A 82 5.54 0.87 -1.74
C ALA A 82 4.54 0.74 -0.57
N ASP A 83 4.86 1.28 0.59
CA ASP A 83 4.00 1.27 1.78
C ASP A 83 2.77 2.17 1.59
N GLY A 84 2.93 3.31 0.92
CA GLY A 84 1.81 4.17 0.54
C GLY A 84 0.82 3.45 -0.37
N PHE A 85 1.33 2.82 -1.44
CA PHE A 85 0.48 2.05 -2.36
C PHE A 85 -0.15 0.82 -1.68
N ARG A 86 0.60 0.13 -0.82
CA ARG A 86 0.11 -1.00 -0.01
C ARG A 86 -1.07 -0.60 0.89
N THR A 87 -0.97 0.55 1.54
CA THR A 87 -2.05 1.08 2.38
C THR A 87 -3.34 1.24 1.56
N GLY A 88 -3.24 1.77 0.34
CA GLY A 88 -4.39 1.85 -0.58
C GLY A 88 -4.93 0.48 -0.99
N ALA A 89 -4.05 -0.48 -1.32
CA ALA A 89 -4.47 -1.83 -1.68
C ALA A 89 -5.23 -2.52 -0.54
N GLN A 90 -4.74 -2.40 0.70
CA GLN A 90 -5.40 -2.93 1.89
C GLN A 90 -6.74 -2.25 2.17
N ALA A 91 -6.86 -0.94 1.92
CA ALA A 91 -8.14 -0.24 2.04
C ALA A 91 -9.20 -0.82 1.09
N GLY A 92 -8.80 -1.22 -0.12
CA GLY A 92 -9.67 -1.89 -1.08
C GLY A 92 -10.13 -3.30 -0.70
N GLU A 93 -9.29 -4.05 0.02
CA GLU A 93 -9.69 -5.36 0.55
C GLU A 93 -10.72 -5.24 1.68
N VAL A 94 -10.57 -4.22 2.54
CA VAL A 94 -11.49 -3.95 3.64
C VAL A 94 -12.79 -3.31 3.16
N ASN A 95 -12.70 -2.43 2.16
CA ASN A 95 -13.85 -1.78 1.55
C ASN A 95 -13.76 -1.89 0.01
N PRO A 96 -14.45 -2.87 -0.60
CA PRO A 96 -14.51 -3.04 -2.05
C PRO A 96 -15.01 -1.80 -2.81
N GLU A 97 -15.84 -0.95 -2.19
CA GLU A 97 -16.33 0.29 -2.78
C GLU A 97 -15.26 1.38 -2.84
N PHE A 98 -14.18 1.25 -2.07
CA PHE A 98 -13.06 2.22 -2.04
C PHE A 98 -12.44 2.44 -3.42
N TRP A 99 -12.43 1.40 -4.27
CA TRP A 99 -11.93 1.47 -5.64
C TRP A 99 -13.04 1.64 -6.69
N GLY A 100 -14.31 1.76 -6.27
CA GLY A 100 -15.46 1.83 -7.16
C GLY A 100 -15.46 0.73 -8.23
N ASP A 101 -15.69 1.12 -9.48
CA ASP A 101 -15.78 0.22 -10.65
C ASP A 101 -14.46 -0.45 -11.05
N LEU A 102 -13.31 -0.05 -10.47
CA LEU A 102 -12.06 -0.78 -10.65
C LEU A 102 -12.10 -2.17 -9.98
N GLY A 103 -13.13 -2.41 -9.15
CA GLY A 103 -13.62 -3.68 -8.68
C GLY A 103 -12.91 -4.21 -7.44
N GLY A 104 -13.65 -4.44 -6.37
CA GLY A 104 -13.32 -5.53 -5.45
C GLY A 104 -13.30 -6.89 -6.16
N PRO A 105 -13.08 -8.00 -5.44
CA PRO A 105 -13.32 -9.32 -6.00
C PRO A 105 -14.77 -9.41 -6.49
N ARG A 106 -14.97 -9.37 -7.81
CA ARG A 106 -16.21 -9.83 -8.39
C ARG A 106 -16.23 -11.33 -8.22
N VAL A 107 -16.98 -11.81 -7.22
CA VAL A 107 -17.38 -13.21 -7.18
C VAL A 107 -18.28 -13.38 -8.40
N ALA A 108 -17.72 -13.93 -9.48
CA ALA A 108 -18.53 -14.44 -10.58
C ALA A 108 -19.32 -15.61 -9.99
N VAL A 109 -20.58 -15.35 -9.63
CA VAL A 109 -21.55 -16.42 -9.47
C VAL A 109 -21.80 -16.94 -10.88
N ALA A 110 -21.49 -18.22 -11.09
CA ALA A 110 -21.75 -18.94 -12.33
C ALA A 110 -23.24 -18.95 -12.67
#